data_AF-A0AB36J705-F1
#
_entry.id   AF-A0AB36J705-F1
#
_cell.length_a   1.000
_cell.length_b   1.000
_cell.length_c   1.000
_cell.angle_alpha   90.00
_cell.angle_beta   90.00
_cell.angle_gamma   90.00
#
_symmetry.space_group_name_H-M   'P 1'
#
loop_
_entity.id
_entity.type
_entity.pdbx_description
1 polymer ?
#
loop_
_entity_poly.entity_id
_entity_poly.type
_entity_poly.pdbx_seq_one_letter_code
_entity_poly.pdbx_strand_id
1 'polypeptide(L)'
;MTIVKVLVDAVGEYNAGDIVTDAPEGLVDIVKRQVRNAATGELLAIFVNSNEIVSDNPSERELELQVQLEESKAREAELQEQIAMIQADGEFKELKAAAKELKIPGYTKMDADELKEAIRAAGGDGDGK
;
A
#
# COMPACT_ATOMS: atom_id res chain seq x y z
N MET A 1 2.35 16.95 -29.52
CA MET A 1 2.27 17.73 -28.27
C MET A 1 3.67 17.84 -27.71
N THR A 2 4.24 19.04 -27.75
CA THR A 2 5.58 19.32 -27.25
C THR A 2 5.45 20.19 -26.02
N ILE A 3 5.99 19.75 -24.88
CA ILE A 3 5.92 20.51 -23.64
C ILE A 3 7.31 21.02 -23.31
N VAL A 4 7.40 22.33 -23.07
CA VAL A 4 8.65 23.00 -22.75
C VAL A 4 8.50 23.72 -21.43
N LYS A 5 9.48 23.55 -20.53
CA LYS A 5 9.60 24.32 -19.30
C LYS A 5 10.71 25.35 -19.46
N VAL A 6 10.38 26.60 -19.18
CA VAL A 6 11.33 27.72 -19.17
C VAL A 6 12.07 27.72 -17.84
N LEU A 7 13.40 27.84 -17.89
CA LEU A 7 14.27 27.72 -16.71
C LEU A 7 14.86 29.06 -16.25
N VAL A 8 14.76 30.12 -17.07
CA VAL A 8 15.35 31.43 -16.79
C VAL A 8 14.32 32.54 -16.80
N ASP A 9 14.69 33.69 -16.22
CA ASP A 9 13.79 34.79 -15.85
C ASP A 9 12.90 35.29 -17.00
N ALA A 10 13.41 35.33 -18.24
CA ALA A 10 12.60 35.66 -19.41
C ALA A 10 13.12 35.02 -20.71
N VAL A 11 12.23 34.36 -21.45
CA VAL A 11 12.44 33.92 -22.84
C VAL A 11 11.25 34.40 -23.68
N GLY A 12 11.39 35.57 -24.32
CA GLY A 12 10.27 36.19 -25.05
C GLY A 12 9.20 36.71 -24.08
N GLU A 13 8.00 36.13 -24.16
CA GLU A 13 6.87 36.43 -23.26
C GLU A 13 6.75 35.45 -22.08
N TYR A 14 7.60 34.43 -22.03
CA TYR A 14 7.55 33.37 -21.01
C TYR A 14 8.57 33.61 -19.90
N ASN A 15 8.18 33.34 -18.65
CA ASN A 15 9.00 33.58 -17.47
C ASN A 15 9.58 32.28 -16.89
N ALA A 16 10.52 32.41 -15.96
CA ALA A 16 11.10 31.26 -15.27
C ALA A 16 10.01 30.41 -14.59
N GLY A 17 10.03 29.10 -14.86
CA GLY A 17 9.09 28.14 -14.29
C GLY A 17 7.84 27.90 -15.13
N ASP A 18 7.58 28.71 -16.17
CA ASP A 18 6.43 28.51 -17.05
C ASP A 18 6.53 27.17 -17.80
N ILE A 19 5.42 26.43 -17.82
CA ILE A 19 5.27 25.18 -18.57
C ILE A 19 4.33 25.44 -19.73
N VAL A 20 4.88 25.47 -20.94
CA VAL A 20 4.13 25.72 -22.18
C VAL A 20 3.77 24.40 -22.81
N THR A 21 2.47 24.11 -22.89
CA THR A 21 1.93 22.96 -23.63
C THR A 21 1.69 23.36 -25.08
N ASP A 22 2.07 22.48 -26.02
CA ASP A 22 2.14 22.78 -27.46
C ASP A 22 3.04 23.99 -27.76
N ALA A 23 4.29 23.90 -27.26
CA ALA A 23 5.24 24.99 -27.34
C ALA A 23 5.47 25.46 -28.79
N PRO A 24 5.48 26.79 -29.04
CA PRO A 24 5.76 27.33 -30.37
C PRO A 24 7.16 26.95 -30.84
N GLU A 25 7.37 26.93 -32.16
CA GLU A 25 8.65 26.51 -32.76
C GLU A 25 9.85 27.25 -32.17
N GLY A 26 9.70 28.53 -31.82
CA GLY A 26 10.75 29.32 -31.17
C GLY A 26 11.23 28.73 -29.83
N LEU A 27 10.32 28.27 -28.96
CA LEU A 27 10.69 27.61 -27.71
C LEU A 27 11.26 26.22 -27.95
N VAL A 28 10.69 25.48 -28.90
CA VAL A 28 11.17 24.14 -29.27
C VAL A 28 12.59 24.19 -29.81
N ASP A 29 12.94 25.19 -30.61
CA ASP A 29 14.28 25.38 -31.16
C ASP A 29 15.30 25.77 -30.09
N ILE A 30 14.91 26.59 -29.12
CA ILE A 30 15.76 26.95 -27.98
C ILE A 30 16.17 25.71 -27.19
N VAL A 31 15.21 24.80 -26.95
CA VAL A 31 15.45 23.53 -26.27
C VAL A 31 16.30 22.60 -27.13
N LYS A 32 15.97 22.41 -28.40
CA LYS A 32 16.71 21.52 -29.33
C LYS A 32 18.17 21.93 -29.49
N ARG A 33 18.42 23.24 -29.57
CA ARG A 33 19.78 23.81 -29.70
C ARG A 33 20.50 23.96 -28.37
N GLN A 34 19.85 23.60 -27.25
CA GLN A 34 20.38 23.74 -25.90
C GLN A 34 20.93 25.15 -25.65
N VAL A 35 20.17 26.17 -26.06
CA VAL A 35 20.59 27.56 -25.90
C VAL A 35 20.72 27.89 -24.42
N ARG A 36 21.80 28.58 -24.06
CA ARG A 36 22.14 28.94 -22.69
C ARG A 36 22.10 30.45 -22.49
N ASN A 37 21.78 30.85 -21.27
CA ASN A 37 21.91 32.22 -20.83
C ASN A 37 23.40 32.62 -20.85
N ALA A 38 23.72 33.73 -21.51
CA ALA A 38 25.10 34.21 -21.63
C ALA A 38 25.70 34.69 -20.29
N ALA A 39 24.85 35.16 -19.37
CA ALA A 39 25.27 35.67 -18.06
C ALA A 39 25.41 34.56 -17.01
N THR A 40 24.53 33.55 -17.01
CA THR A 40 24.54 32.46 -16.01
C THR A 40 25.10 31.13 -16.52
N GLY A 41 25.16 30.92 -17.84
CA GLY A 41 25.59 29.67 -18.46
C GLY A 41 24.56 28.53 -18.39
N GLU A 42 23.39 28.79 -17.79
CA GLU A 42 22.30 27.83 -17.60
C GLU A 42 21.46 27.68 -18.87
N LEU A 43 20.83 26.53 -19.05
CA LEU A 43 19.92 26.30 -20.19
C LEU A 43 18.68 27.19 -20.07
N LEU A 44 18.22 27.74 -21.18
CA LEU A 44 17.06 28.63 -21.20
C LEU A 44 15.74 27.87 -20.99
N ALA A 45 15.63 26.65 -21.53
CA ALA A 45 14.44 25.83 -21.45
C ALA A 45 14.77 24.33 -21.66
N ILE A 46 13.87 23.44 -21.22
CA ILE A 46 14.00 21.99 -21.38
C ILE A 46 12.69 21.36 -21.87
N PHE A 47 12.77 20.21 -22.55
CA PHE A 47 11.61 19.38 -22.81
C PHE A 47 11.16 18.73 -21.52
N VAL A 48 9.87 18.84 -21.22
CA VAL A 48 9.23 18.08 -20.14
C VAL A 48 8.47 16.94 -20.77
N ASN A 49 8.73 15.73 -20.31
CA ASN A 49 7.90 14.60 -20.71
C ASN A 49 6.54 14.74 -20.04
N SER A 50 5.46 14.51 -20.79
CA SER A 50 4.09 14.56 -20.26
C SER A 50 3.86 13.60 -19.07
N ASN A 51 4.73 12.60 -18.89
CA ASN A 51 4.73 11.70 -17.73
C ASN A 51 5.24 12.34 -16.42
N GLU A 52 5.92 13.48 -16.47
CA GLU A 52 6.45 14.18 -15.29
C GLU A 52 5.53 15.30 -14.79
N ILE A 53 4.47 15.62 -15.52
CA ILE A 53 3.41 16.49 -15.02
C ILE A 53 2.50 15.64 -14.14
N VAL A 54 2.97 15.35 -12.94
CA VAL A 54 2.16 14.72 -11.90
C VAL A 54 1.09 15.74 -11.52
N SER A 55 -0.14 15.51 -11.98
CA SER A 55 -1.32 16.16 -11.42
C SER A 55 -1.38 15.80 -9.94
N ASP A 56 -1.38 16.80 -9.07
CA ASP A 56 -1.45 16.65 -7.60
C ASP A 56 -2.82 16.09 -7.14
N ASN A 57 -3.76 15.90 -8.07
CA ASN A 57 -5.02 15.21 -7.83
C ASN A 57 -4.94 13.76 -8.33
N PRO A 58 -5.28 12.77 -7.48
CA PRO A 58 -5.37 11.38 -7.90
C PRO A 58 -6.39 11.28 -9.03
N SER A 59 -6.00 10.58 -10.08
CA SER A 59 -6.90 10.30 -11.20
C SER A 59 -8.12 9.51 -10.70
N GLU A 60 -9.26 9.60 -11.38
CA GLU A 60 -10.47 8.83 -11.03
C GLU A 60 -10.17 7.32 -10.87
N ARG A 61 -9.23 6.80 -11.68
CA ARG A 61 -8.74 5.42 -11.58
C ARG A 61 -7.98 5.13 -10.27
N GLU A 62 -7.22 6.07 -9.76
CA GLU A 62 -6.47 5.92 -8.50
C GLU A 62 -7.40 5.99 -7.29
N LEU A 63 -8.46 6.80 -7.37
CA LEU A 63 -9.54 6.81 -6.38
C LEU A 63 -10.31 5.48 -6.38
N GLU A 64 -10.67 4.96 -7.55
CA GLU A 64 -11.36 3.67 -7.65
C GLU A 64 -10.50 2.51 -7.11
N LEU A 65 -9.19 2.54 -7.37
CA LEU A 65 -8.24 1.56 -6.83
C LEU A 65 -8.13 1.66 -5.30
N GLN A 66 -8.19 2.86 -4.73
CA GLN A 66 -8.19 3.03 -3.27
C GLN A 66 -9.45 2.43 -2.63
N VAL A 67 -10.62 2.65 -3.24
CA VAL A 67 -11.87 2.06 -2.77
C VAL A 67 -11.81 0.53 -2.81
N GLN A 68 -11.37 -0.04 -3.94
CA GLN A 68 -11.24 -1.50 -4.06
C GLN A 68 -10.24 -2.08 -3.06
N LEU A 69 -9.15 -1.38 -2.77
CA LEU A 69 -8.17 -1.80 -1.78
C LEU A 69 -8.76 -1.80 -0.36
N GLU A 70 -9.56 -0.78 -0.04
CA GLU A 70 -10.22 -0.67 1.27
C GLU A 70 -11.28 -1.77 1.45
N GLU A 71 -12.10 -2.01 0.43
CA GLU A 71 -13.07 -3.12 0.40
C GLU A 71 -12.37 -4.48 0.53
N SER A 72 -11.25 -4.68 -0.15
CA SER A 72 -10.46 -5.91 -0.05
C SER A 72 -9.91 -6.12 1.35
N LYS A 73 -9.36 -5.08 1.98
CA LYS A 73 -8.84 -5.14 3.35
C LYS A 73 -9.94 -5.44 4.36
N ALA A 74 -11.11 -4.84 4.21
CA ALA A 74 -12.26 -5.12 5.06
C ALA A 74 -12.66 -6.60 4.98
N ARG A 75 -12.76 -7.15 3.76
CA ARG A 75 -13.07 -8.57 3.55
C ARG A 75 -11.98 -9.50 4.12
N GLU A 76 -10.71 -9.14 3.96
CA GLU A 76 -9.60 -9.92 4.52
C GLU A 76 -9.65 -9.97 6.05
N ALA A 77 -9.99 -8.84 6.71
CA ALA A 77 -10.15 -8.80 8.16
C ALA A 77 -11.30 -9.69 8.64
N GLU A 78 -12.46 -9.67 7.98
CA GLU A 78 -13.59 -10.55 8.31
C GLU A 78 -13.25 -12.03 8.13
N LEU A 79 -12.50 -12.38 7.09
CA LEU A 79 -12.06 -13.75 6.85
C LEU A 79 -11.03 -14.20 7.91
N GLN A 80 -10.11 -13.33 8.31
CA GLN A 80 -9.16 -13.63 9.39
C GLN A 80 -9.88 -13.86 10.72
N GLU A 81 -10.91 -13.08 11.03
CA GLU A 81 -11.73 -13.28 12.24
C GLU A 81 -12.45 -14.63 12.22
N GLN A 82 -13.03 -15.00 11.08
CA GLN A 82 -13.65 -16.33 10.90
C GLN A 82 -12.64 -17.47 11.06
N ILE A 83 -11.43 -17.33 10.51
CA ILE A 83 -10.36 -18.32 10.66
C ILE A 83 -9.99 -18.47 12.14
N ALA A 84 -9.82 -17.35 12.87
CA ALA A 84 -9.50 -17.38 14.30
C ALA A 84 -10.58 -18.10 15.11
N MET A 85 -11.86 -17.86 14.82
CA MET A 85 -12.97 -18.57 15.47
C MET A 85 -12.93 -20.09 15.20
N ILE A 86 -12.69 -20.49 13.94
CA ILE A 86 -12.62 -21.91 13.56
C ILE A 86 -11.42 -22.60 14.23
N GLN A 87 -10.27 -21.92 14.26
CA GLN A 87 -9.07 -22.44 14.92
C GLN A 87 -9.31 -22.64 16.43
N ALA A 88 -9.91 -21.66 17.10
CA ALA A 88 -10.22 -21.77 18.52
C ALA A 88 -11.21 -22.93 18.83
N ASP A 89 -12.23 -23.13 17.98
CA ASP A 89 -13.15 -24.27 18.14
C ASP A 89 -12.46 -25.63 17.87
N GLY A 90 -11.54 -25.67 16.91
CA GLY A 90 -10.69 -26.83 16.64
C GLY A 90 -9.80 -27.20 17.83
N GLU A 91 -9.02 -26.24 18.33
CA GLU A 91 -8.15 -26.41 19.50
C GLU A 91 -8.95 -26.86 20.73
N PHE A 92 -10.13 -26.28 20.97
CA PHE A 92 -10.97 -26.66 22.10
C PHE A 92 -11.47 -28.12 22.00
N LYS A 93 -11.79 -28.59 20.80
CA LYS A 93 -12.16 -30.00 20.56
C LYS A 93 -10.98 -30.94 20.79
N GLU A 94 -9.77 -30.56 20.36
CA GLU A 94 -8.55 -31.33 20.58
C GLU A 94 -8.20 -31.41 22.07
N LEU A 95 -8.28 -30.31 22.82
CA LEU A 95 -8.10 -30.30 24.27
C LEU A 95 -9.11 -31.22 24.97
N LYS A 96 -10.38 -31.21 24.56
CA LYS A 96 -11.38 -32.14 25.09
C LYS A 96 -11.06 -33.61 24.75
N ALA A 97 -10.52 -33.88 23.57
CA ALA A 97 -10.10 -35.22 23.19
C ALA A 97 -8.90 -35.71 24.04
N ALA A 98 -7.88 -34.87 24.22
CA ALA A 98 -6.73 -35.16 25.06
C ALA A 98 -7.12 -35.37 26.53
N ALA A 99 -7.97 -34.49 27.07
CA ALA A 99 -8.47 -34.62 28.44
C ALA A 99 -9.29 -35.91 28.64
N LYS A 100 -10.06 -36.31 27.62
CA LYS A 100 -10.79 -37.59 27.63
C LYS A 100 -9.85 -38.79 27.61
N GLU A 101 -8.78 -38.74 26.81
CA GLU A 101 -7.77 -39.81 26.73
C GLU A 101 -7.03 -39.99 28.06
N LEU A 102 -6.68 -38.88 28.71
CA LEU A 102 -6.07 -38.83 30.05
C LEU A 102 -7.07 -39.09 31.19
N LYS A 103 -8.35 -39.31 30.88
CA LYS A 103 -9.44 -39.59 31.83
C LYS A 103 -9.60 -38.50 32.90
N ILE A 104 -9.41 -37.25 32.51
CA ILE A 104 -9.57 -36.09 33.40
C ILE A 104 -11.05 -35.96 33.79
N PRO A 105 -11.40 -35.99 35.08
CA PRO A 105 -12.79 -35.86 35.51
C PRO A 105 -13.28 -34.42 35.30
N GLY A 106 -14.52 -34.27 34.82
CA GLY A 106 -15.15 -32.96 34.64
C GLY A 106 -14.73 -32.18 33.38
N TYR A 107 -13.87 -32.74 32.52
CA TYR A 107 -13.36 -32.10 31.29
C TYR A 107 -14.43 -31.52 30.35
N THR A 108 -15.67 -32.03 30.40
CA THR A 108 -16.77 -31.53 29.56
C THR A 108 -17.27 -30.16 29.98
N LYS A 109 -17.04 -29.77 31.24
CA LYS A 109 -17.45 -28.50 31.84
C LYS A 109 -16.32 -27.47 31.95
N MET A 110 -15.08 -27.89 31.67
CA MET A 110 -13.90 -27.04 31.74
C MET A 110 -13.80 -26.12 30.52
N ASP A 111 -13.29 -24.90 30.73
CA ASP A 111 -12.89 -24.01 29.65
C ASP A 111 -11.52 -24.40 29.07
N ALA A 112 -11.07 -23.69 28.03
CA ALA A 112 -9.85 -24.03 27.32
C ALA A 112 -8.62 -23.95 28.25
N ASP A 113 -8.51 -22.94 29.08
CA ASP A 113 -7.35 -22.74 29.97
C ASP A 113 -7.34 -23.80 31.08
N GLU A 114 -8.51 -24.08 31.67
CA GLU A 114 -8.67 -25.16 32.64
C GLU A 114 -8.31 -26.53 32.06
N LEU A 115 -8.68 -26.80 30.80
CA LEU A 115 -8.31 -28.03 30.10
C LEU A 115 -6.79 -28.10 29.89
N LYS A 116 -6.13 -27.03 29.45
CA LYS A 116 -4.67 -26.99 29.26
C LYS A 116 -3.94 -27.27 30.57
N GLU A 117 -4.38 -26.66 31.67
CA GLU A 117 -3.78 -26.85 32.99
C GLU A 117 -3.99 -28.28 33.50
N ALA A 118 -5.21 -28.82 33.37
CA ALA A 118 -5.52 -30.18 33.78
C ALA A 118 -4.75 -31.23 32.96
N ILE A 119 -4.60 -31.03 31.64
CA ILE A 119 -3.81 -31.90 30.75
C ILE A 119 -2.34 -31.88 31.16
N ARG A 120 -1.77 -30.70 31.42
CA ARG A 120 -0.39 -30.56 31.91
C ARG A 120 -0.18 -31.26 33.26
N ALA A 121 -1.12 -31.11 34.18
CA ALA A 121 -1.08 -31.78 35.48
C ALA A 121 -1.18 -33.31 35.37
N ALA A 122 -1.89 -33.81 34.36
CA ALA A 122 -1.99 -35.23 34.04
C ALA A 122 -0.78 -35.78 33.24
N GLY A 123 0.22 -34.95 32.95
CA GLY A 123 1.43 -35.32 32.21
C GLY A 123 1.27 -35.35 30.69
N GLY A 124 0.18 -34.78 30.16
CA GLY A 124 -0.05 -34.62 28.73
C GLY A 124 0.51 -33.30 28.17
N ASP A 125 0.64 -33.24 26.85
CA ASP A 125 1.00 -32.02 26.13
C ASP A 125 -0.23 -31.11 26.06
N GLY A 126 -0.25 -30.05 26.88
CA GLY A 126 -1.39 -29.15 27.03
C GLY A 126 -1.62 -28.22 25.85
N ASP A 127 -0.90 -28.38 24.75
CA ASP A 127 -0.95 -27.42 23.65
C ASP A 127 -2.03 -27.69 22.59
N GLY A 128 -2.79 -28.79 22.65
CA GLY A 128 -3.85 -29.08 21.67
C GLY A 128 -3.25 -29.23 20.27
N LYS A 129 -2.84 -30.45 19.92
CA LYS A 129 -2.08 -30.74 18.70
C LYS A 129 -2.84 -31.65 17.76
#